data_AF-A0A4P7IFM1-F1
#
_entry.id   AF-A0A4P7IFM1-F1
#
_cell.length_a   1.000
_cell.length_b   1.000
_cell.length_c   1.000
_cell.angle_alpha   90.00
_cell.angle_beta   90.00
_cell.angle_gamma   90.00
#
_symmetry.space_group_name_H-M   'P 1'
#
loop_
_entity.id
_entity.type
_entity.pdbx_description
1 polymer ?
#
loop_
_entity_poly.entity_id
_entity_poly.type
_entity_poly.pdbx_seq_one_letter_code
_entity_poly.pdbx_strand_id
1 'polypeptide(L)'
;MLLMTLIPLRELVTAISVSVLLQLGVSVPASMTVPVPPIPTTPGTAMPYDVFHDDFDTPVTERWRHVSSSTPERVTQRTVGSRSVVALAPEGNLESLQAIPYEVGMTYRVSASIRMPGRPGTHPAFWMRSVDDDRIGEIDVVESWGHHRECGVQLAFYWRYEPARGERVCREDKYPHRMDRWREYAAEFTYMAPGRDPGAHMAAPTRFFVDGRQTWSTDHSPVAAELLRLQHKRNCPPEQQPSCGTTAPAPDMLVDWVRVEAIGRQPTGGPAELLSPRSNPDGTVELQAPDPETGYASLRSQVPLPLPPGEWHYASGDFDGDLVTDLYAVTEAGDGVASVRVLDGSSDFQRFLSHDTIVGGGLDLDAVEVLTGDFDANGRDDLYLVGSDGLASTAARILDATTGFQTELFVGQTAAPLLDPDDWDVTTGDVDGNGRDDLYVVDRDAGGTTALHVLDAVSGFSSFLVRTTTASPPLDPIGWDTVTGDHDGDGRDDLALVQRDDGGVTSLHVLSAASGFSAYSLETRTALTTTLDPAWSRVGS
;
A
#
# COMPACT_ATOMS: atom_id res chain seq x y z
N MET A 1 31.15 52.19 -22.10
CA MET A 1 30.57 51.09 -22.88
C MET A 1 31.04 49.77 -22.24
N LEU A 2 30.36 49.32 -21.19
CA LEU A 2 30.05 47.91 -20.90
C LEU A 2 29.19 47.87 -19.62
N LEU A 3 28.07 47.13 -19.72
CA LEU A 3 27.12 46.81 -18.66
C LEU A 3 27.79 45.98 -17.55
N MET A 4 27.51 46.29 -16.28
CA MET A 4 27.48 45.29 -15.21
C MET A 4 26.04 45.18 -14.69
N THR A 5 25.53 43.97 -14.75
CA THR A 5 24.21 43.50 -14.35
C THR A 5 24.03 43.52 -12.83
N LEU A 6 22.91 44.09 -12.38
CA LEU A 6 22.34 43.92 -11.06
C LEU A 6 21.81 42.49 -10.90
N ILE A 7 22.30 41.76 -9.90
CA ILE A 7 21.63 40.59 -9.33
C ILE A 7 20.77 41.11 -8.16
N PRO A 8 19.48 40.72 -8.03
CA PRO A 8 18.65 41.20 -6.93
C PRO A 8 19.07 40.56 -5.60
N LEU A 9 19.28 41.41 -4.58
CA LEU A 9 19.35 41.05 -3.17
C LEU A 9 18.04 40.33 -2.77
N ARG A 10 18.00 39.01 -2.86
CA ARG A 10 16.91 38.24 -2.27
C ARG A 10 17.31 36.85 -1.77
N GLU A 11 18.57 36.62 -1.45
CA GLU A 11 19.01 35.44 -0.67
C GLU A 11 20.23 35.81 0.17
N LEU A 12 20.00 36.46 1.31
CA LEU A 12 20.96 36.52 2.41
C LEU A 12 20.22 36.96 3.68
N VAL A 13 19.36 36.09 4.22
CA VAL A 13 18.92 36.17 5.62
C VAL A 13 19.20 34.82 6.24
N THR A 14 20.41 34.73 6.80
CA THR A 14 20.89 33.62 7.61
C THR A 14 19.98 33.44 8.82
N ALA A 15 19.58 32.21 9.10
CA ALA A 15 18.89 31.81 10.32
C ALA A 15 19.70 32.28 11.54
N ILE A 16 19.18 33.26 12.27
CA ILE A 16 19.72 33.63 13.58
C ILE A 16 19.06 32.68 14.56
N SER A 17 19.81 31.70 15.08
CA SER A 17 19.32 30.78 16.11
C SER A 17 18.85 31.57 17.35
N VAL A 18 17.79 31.09 18.00
CA VAL A 18 17.23 31.67 19.24
C VAL A 18 18.32 31.86 20.32
N SER A 19 19.33 31.00 20.33
CA SER A 19 20.52 31.07 21.18
C SER A 19 21.33 32.38 21.02
N VAL A 20 21.38 32.95 19.82
CA VAL A 20 22.08 34.23 19.53
C VAL A 20 21.26 35.43 19.99
N LEU A 21 19.92 35.36 19.89
CA LEU A 21 19.01 36.41 20.38
C LEU A 21 18.99 36.50 21.91
N LEU A 22 19.11 35.36 22.60
CA LEU A 22 19.21 35.29 24.07
C LEU A 22 20.54 35.85 24.60
N GLN A 23 21.66 35.64 23.89
CA GLN A 23 22.96 36.23 24.22
C GLN A 23 22.99 37.76 24.07
N LEU A 24 22.08 38.33 23.26
CA LEU A 24 21.94 39.77 23.03
C LEU A 24 20.88 40.44 23.92
N GLY A 25 20.27 39.70 24.86
CA GLY A 25 19.31 40.26 25.82
C GLY A 25 17.97 40.68 25.21
N VAL A 26 17.61 40.14 24.04
CA VAL A 26 16.32 40.41 23.38
C VAL A 26 15.28 39.43 23.92
N SER A 27 14.23 39.96 24.56
CA SER A 27 13.08 39.15 25.00
C SER A 27 12.28 38.67 23.79
N VAL A 28 12.29 37.37 23.52
CA VAL A 28 11.44 36.75 22.48
C VAL A 28 10.08 36.39 23.11
N PRO A 29 8.95 36.83 22.55
CA PRO A 29 7.63 36.41 23.02
C PRO A 29 7.44 34.90 22.85
N ALA A 30 6.79 34.24 23.81
CA ALA A 30 6.62 32.79 23.92
C ALA A 30 5.73 32.13 22.84
N SER A 31 5.61 32.71 21.65
CA SER A 31 4.71 32.27 20.58
C SER A 31 5.28 32.55 19.19
N MET A 32 6.59 32.35 19.02
CA MET A 32 7.22 32.31 17.70
C MET A 32 7.43 30.84 17.31
N THR A 33 6.35 30.18 16.86
CA THR A 33 6.48 28.94 16.09
C THR A 33 7.07 29.33 14.73
N VAL A 34 8.31 28.92 14.47
CA VAL A 34 8.84 28.94 13.10
C VAL A 34 8.00 27.94 12.33
N PRO A 35 7.32 28.32 11.23
CA PRO A 35 6.63 27.34 10.40
C PRO A 35 7.67 26.35 9.87
N VAL A 36 7.52 25.07 10.20
CA VAL A 36 8.28 24.01 9.54
C VAL A 36 7.91 24.12 8.05
N PRO A 37 8.88 24.22 7.12
CA PRO A 37 8.57 24.21 5.71
C PRO A 37 7.77 22.94 5.39
N PRO A 38 6.70 23.02 4.57
CA PRO A 38 5.94 21.84 4.20
C PRO A 38 6.90 20.82 3.58
N ILE A 39 6.77 19.56 3.99
CA ILE A 39 7.52 18.45 3.41
C ILE A 39 7.26 18.50 1.89
N PRO A 40 8.30 18.55 1.06
CA PRO A 40 8.12 18.61 -0.38
C PRO A 40 7.42 17.34 -0.82
N THR A 41 6.25 17.45 -1.45
CA THR A 41 5.68 16.33 -2.19
C THR A 41 6.52 16.15 -3.45
N THR A 42 7.26 15.05 -3.57
CA THR A 42 7.96 14.74 -4.81
C THR A 42 6.93 14.58 -5.94
N PRO A 43 7.12 15.20 -7.12
CA PRO A 43 6.17 15.04 -8.21
C PRO A 43 6.23 13.62 -8.78
N GLY A 44 5.49 12.70 -8.17
CA GLY A 44 5.02 11.48 -8.81
C GLY A 44 4.05 11.80 -9.96
N THR A 45 3.64 10.79 -10.73
CA THR A 45 2.60 10.96 -11.75
C THR A 45 1.39 11.62 -11.10
N ALA A 46 1.02 12.82 -11.59
CA ALA A 46 -0.11 13.54 -11.02
C ALA A 46 -1.39 12.70 -11.12
N MET A 47 -1.96 12.34 -9.97
CA MET A 47 -3.21 11.61 -9.89
C MET A 47 -4.41 12.54 -10.16
N PRO A 48 -5.50 12.04 -10.78
CA PRO A 48 -5.64 10.71 -11.37
C PRO A 48 -5.01 10.61 -12.78
N TYR A 49 -4.64 9.41 -13.21
CA TYR A 49 -4.22 9.12 -14.59
C TYR A 49 -4.90 7.88 -15.18
N ASP A 50 -5.07 7.87 -16.50
CA ASP A 50 -5.68 6.76 -17.23
C ASP A 50 -4.70 5.58 -17.33
N VAL A 51 -5.10 4.42 -16.81
CA VAL A 51 -4.39 3.13 -16.95
C VAL A 51 -4.90 2.38 -18.17
N PHE A 52 -6.22 2.40 -18.37
CA PHE A 52 -6.88 1.82 -19.52
C PHE A 52 -8.09 2.66 -19.91
N HIS A 53 -8.27 2.89 -21.21
CA HIS A 53 -9.43 3.59 -21.72
C HIS A 53 -9.76 3.11 -23.15
N ASP A 54 -11.03 2.80 -23.40
CA ASP A 54 -11.57 2.49 -24.72
C ASP A 54 -12.90 3.22 -24.95
N ASP A 55 -12.91 4.13 -25.93
CA ASP A 55 -14.11 4.85 -26.43
C ASP A 55 -14.81 4.09 -27.57
N PHE A 56 -14.31 2.91 -27.93
CA PHE A 56 -14.79 2.09 -29.05
C PHE A 56 -14.81 2.83 -30.40
N ASP A 57 -13.84 3.72 -30.61
CA ASP A 57 -13.61 4.40 -31.90
C ASP A 57 -12.78 3.58 -32.88
N THR A 58 -12.07 2.55 -32.41
CA THR A 58 -11.36 1.55 -33.23
C THR A 58 -12.06 0.19 -33.15
N PRO A 59 -11.78 -0.75 -34.07
CA PRO A 59 -12.42 -2.06 -34.05
C PRO A 59 -12.30 -2.75 -32.68
N VAL A 60 -13.43 -3.22 -32.12
CA VAL A 60 -13.50 -3.85 -30.80
C VAL A 60 -12.48 -4.99 -30.61
N THR A 61 -12.09 -5.66 -31.69
CA THR A 61 -11.11 -6.76 -31.70
C THR A 61 -9.67 -6.32 -31.39
N GLU A 62 -9.36 -5.02 -31.42
CA GLU A 62 -8.03 -4.52 -31.06
C GLU A 62 -7.75 -4.59 -29.56
N ARG A 63 -8.81 -4.57 -28.74
CA ARG A 63 -8.71 -4.52 -27.28
C ARG A 63 -9.55 -5.57 -26.57
N TRP A 64 -10.46 -6.24 -27.27
CA TRP A 64 -11.38 -7.21 -26.69
C TRP A 64 -11.44 -8.49 -27.51
N ARG A 65 -11.66 -9.61 -26.82
CA ARG A 65 -11.93 -10.92 -27.42
C ARG A 65 -13.29 -11.46 -27.00
N HIS A 66 -13.91 -12.23 -27.89
CA HIS A 66 -15.06 -13.04 -27.56
C HIS A 66 -14.66 -14.23 -26.70
N VAL A 67 -15.52 -14.60 -25.76
CA VAL A 67 -15.30 -15.69 -24.80
C VAL A 67 -16.59 -16.47 -24.54
N SER A 68 -16.44 -17.66 -23.96
CA SER A 68 -17.57 -18.57 -23.67
C SER A 68 -18.38 -18.86 -24.95
N SER A 69 -19.70 -18.66 -24.94
CA SER A 69 -20.58 -18.88 -26.09
C SER A 69 -20.75 -17.65 -26.99
N SER A 70 -19.96 -16.58 -26.80
CA SER A 70 -20.09 -15.37 -27.60
C SER A 70 -19.52 -15.53 -29.00
N THR A 71 -20.20 -14.95 -29.99
CA THR A 71 -19.78 -14.92 -31.39
C THR A 71 -19.83 -13.49 -31.95
N PRO A 72 -19.11 -13.19 -33.05
CA PRO A 72 -19.15 -11.87 -33.68
C PRO A 72 -20.55 -11.38 -34.06
N GLU A 73 -21.51 -12.27 -34.31
CA GLU A 73 -22.89 -11.90 -34.60
C GLU A 73 -23.65 -11.37 -33.38
N ARG A 74 -23.16 -11.66 -32.16
CA ARG A 74 -23.74 -11.20 -30.89
C ARG A 74 -23.24 -9.84 -30.46
N VAL A 75 -22.17 -9.34 -31.06
CA VAL A 75 -21.54 -8.07 -30.71
C VAL A 75 -21.38 -7.24 -31.96
N THR A 76 -22.01 -6.08 -31.99
CA THR A 76 -21.89 -5.15 -33.12
C THR A 76 -21.35 -3.82 -32.63
N GLN A 77 -20.40 -3.26 -33.34
CA GLN A 77 -19.95 -1.90 -33.12
C GLN A 77 -20.70 -0.97 -34.08
N ARG A 78 -21.28 0.11 -33.56
CA ARG A 78 -22.11 1.03 -34.35
C ARG A 78 -22.15 2.41 -33.72
N THR A 79 -22.58 3.41 -34.48
CA THR A 79 -22.81 4.76 -33.96
C THR A 79 -24.24 4.92 -33.48
N VAL A 80 -24.44 5.45 -32.27
CA VAL A 80 -25.75 5.80 -31.71
C VAL A 80 -25.74 7.27 -31.29
N GLY A 81 -26.34 8.13 -32.12
CA GLY A 81 -26.22 9.58 -31.95
C GLY A 81 -24.79 10.04 -32.30
N SER A 82 -24.09 10.63 -31.34
CA SER A 82 -22.68 11.06 -31.47
C SER A 82 -21.68 10.07 -30.86
N ARG A 83 -22.14 8.91 -30.40
CA ARG A 83 -21.33 7.92 -29.66
C ARG A 83 -20.98 6.75 -30.54
N SER A 84 -19.71 6.34 -30.54
CA SER A 84 -19.30 5.01 -30.98
C SER A 84 -19.62 4.03 -29.85
N VAL A 85 -20.40 2.98 -30.12
CA VAL A 85 -20.81 2.05 -29.08
C VAL A 85 -20.56 0.62 -29.50
N VAL A 86 -20.20 -0.22 -28.52
CA VAL A 86 -20.31 -1.66 -28.65
C VAL A 86 -21.67 -2.09 -28.13
N ALA A 87 -22.41 -2.79 -28.97
CA ALA A 87 -23.74 -3.28 -28.67
C ALA A 87 -23.73 -4.80 -28.54
N LEU A 88 -24.15 -5.31 -27.37
CA LEU A 88 -24.19 -6.73 -27.04
C LEU A 88 -25.65 -7.23 -27.08
N ALA A 89 -25.89 -8.29 -27.86
CA ALA A 89 -27.10 -9.11 -27.80
C ALA A 89 -26.96 -10.19 -26.72
N PRO A 90 -28.04 -10.86 -26.30
CA PRO A 90 -27.93 -12.00 -25.38
C PRO A 90 -26.94 -13.04 -25.94
N GLU A 91 -26.07 -13.56 -25.08
CA GLU A 91 -24.84 -14.32 -25.38
C GLU A 91 -23.62 -13.49 -25.81
N GLY A 92 -23.72 -12.17 -25.87
CA GLY A 92 -22.57 -11.28 -25.97
C GLY A 92 -21.70 -11.41 -24.72
N ASN A 93 -20.41 -11.68 -24.88
CA ASN A 93 -19.45 -11.74 -23.79
C ASN A 93 -18.07 -11.38 -24.33
N LEU A 94 -17.56 -10.24 -23.89
CA LEU A 94 -16.26 -9.72 -24.23
C LEU A 94 -15.36 -9.70 -23.00
N GLU A 95 -14.08 -9.97 -23.23
CA GLU A 95 -12.99 -9.85 -22.26
C GLU A 95 -11.90 -8.96 -22.84
N SER A 96 -11.29 -8.10 -22.03
CA SER A 96 -10.12 -7.33 -22.45
C SER A 96 -8.98 -8.27 -22.87
N LEU A 97 -8.20 -7.87 -23.87
CA LEU A 97 -7.07 -8.67 -24.34
C LEU A 97 -5.91 -8.66 -23.35
N GLN A 98 -5.73 -7.52 -22.68
CA GLN A 98 -4.70 -7.28 -21.68
C GLN A 98 -5.33 -7.25 -20.28
N ALA A 99 -4.63 -7.86 -19.34
CA ALA A 99 -4.84 -7.64 -17.92
C ALA A 99 -4.49 -6.19 -17.60
N ILE A 100 -5.27 -5.55 -16.75
CA ILE A 100 -4.94 -4.24 -16.21
C ILE A 100 -3.72 -4.41 -15.30
N PRO A 101 -2.63 -3.64 -15.51
CA PRO A 101 -1.42 -3.74 -14.70
C PRO A 101 -1.65 -2.97 -13.39
N TYR A 102 -2.45 -3.53 -12.49
CA TYR A 102 -2.61 -2.95 -11.17
C TYR A 102 -1.32 -3.09 -10.36
N GLU A 103 -0.99 -2.05 -9.62
CA GLU A 103 0.09 -1.96 -8.65
C GLU A 103 -0.51 -2.17 -7.26
N VAL A 104 0.21 -2.86 -6.38
CA VAL A 104 -0.28 -3.12 -5.04
C VAL A 104 -0.34 -1.81 -4.24
N GLY A 105 -1.33 -1.67 -3.35
CA GLY A 105 -1.56 -0.46 -2.56
C GLY A 105 -2.18 0.69 -3.37
N MET A 106 -2.27 0.56 -4.70
CA MET A 106 -2.87 1.58 -5.55
C MET A 106 -4.40 1.48 -5.59
N THR A 107 -5.07 2.61 -5.35
CA THR A 107 -6.52 2.76 -5.53
C THR A 107 -6.85 3.09 -6.97
N TYR A 108 -7.73 2.26 -7.55
CA TYR A 108 -8.22 2.41 -8.91
C TYR A 108 -9.72 2.70 -8.92
N ARG A 109 -10.15 3.50 -9.90
CA ARG A 109 -11.55 3.64 -10.30
C ARG A 109 -11.75 2.94 -11.63
N VAL A 110 -12.59 1.92 -11.63
CA VAL A 110 -13.01 1.22 -12.84
C VAL A 110 -14.45 1.63 -13.16
N SER A 111 -14.67 2.17 -14.36
CA SER A 111 -15.95 2.74 -14.74
C SER A 111 -16.32 2.49 -16.20
N ALA A 112 -17.63 2.51 -16.48
CA ALA A 112 -18.16 2.41 -17.83
C ALA A 112 -19.48 3.19 -17.99
N SER A 113 -19.68 3.79 -19.16
CA SER A 113 -20.96 4.39 -19.55
C SER A 113 -21.80 3.36 -20.31
N ILE A 114 -22.89 2.90 -19.67
CA ILE A 114 -23.68 1.76 -20.15
C ILE A 114 -25.16 2.13 -20.22
N ARG A 115 -25.82 1.66 -21.27
CA ARG A 115 -27.27 1.58 -21.39
C ARG A 115 -27.69 0.11 -21.36
N MET A 116 -28.49 -0.28 -20.38
CA MET A 116 -28.90 -1.67 -20.17
C MET A 116 -30.39 -1.90 -20.44
N PRO A 117 -30.78 -3.05 -21.05
CA PRO A 117 -32.18 -3.40 -21.22
C PRO A 117 -32.83 -3.74 -19.86
N GLY A 118 -33.94 -3.08 -19.53
CA GLY A 118 -34.71 -3.34 -18.30
C GLY A 118 -35.68 -4.52 -18.39
N ARG A 119 -35.48 -5.44 -19.34
CA ARG A 119 -36.42 -6.56 -19.56
C ARG A 119 -35.98 -7.81 -18.78
N PRO A 120 -36.93 -8.62 -18.33
CA PRO A 120 -36.61 -9.89 -17.71
C PRO A 120 -36.02 -10.91 -18.70
N GLY A 121 -35.34 -11.92 -18.17
CA GLY A 121 -34.83 -13.06 -18.96
C GLY A 121 -33.42 -12.87 -19.54
N THR A 122 -32.81 -11.70 -19.33
CA THR A 122 -31.43 -11.40 -19.74
C THR A 122 -30.69 -10.69 -18.62
N HIS A 123 -29.36 -10.74 -18.65
CA HIS A 123 -28.49 -10.20 -17.61
C HIS A 123 -27.31 -9.42 -18.24
N PRO A 124 -27.48 -8.12 -18.53
CA PRO A 124 -26.36 -7.23 -18.84
C PRO A 124 -25.52 -6.96 -17.59
N ALA A 125 -24.20 -7.00 -17.75
CA ALA A 125 -23.24 -6.87 -16.68
C ALA A 125 -21.94 -6.21 -17.15
N PHE A 126 -21.35 -5.43 -16.26
CA PHE A 126 -19.95 -5.00 -16.32
C PHE A 126 -19.26 -5.46 -15.04
N TRP A 127 -18.20 -6.23 -15.20
CA TRP A 127 -17.52 -6.91 -14.10
C TRP A 127 -16.06 -7.14 -14.45
N MET A 128 -15.27 -7.59 -13.48
CA MET A 128 -13.87 -7.91 -13.64
C MET A 128 -13.53 -9.21 -12.93
N ARG A 129 -12.48 -9.91 -13.39
CA ARG A 129 -12.03 -11.16 -12.78
C ARG A 129 -10.53 -11.38 -12.90
N SER A 130 -10.00 -12.27 -12.08
CA SER A 130 -8.60 -12.67 -12.11
C SER A 130 -8.15 -13.34 -13.41
N VAL A 131 -6.84 -13.27 -13.67
CA VAL A 131 -6.14 -14.16 -14.61
C VAL A 131 -5.77 -15.52 -13.99
N ASP A 132 -5.60 -15.59 -12.66
CA ASP A 132 -5.24 -16.80 -11.93
C ASP A 132 -6.49 -17.58 -11.48
N ASP A 133 -6.67 -18.79 -12.02
CA ASP A 133 -7.78 -19.69 -11.70
C ASP A 133 -7.69 -20.26 -10.26
N ASP A 134 -6.52 -20.24 -9.63
CA ASP A 134 -6.31 -20.69 -8.24
C ASP A 134 -6.44 -19.54 -7.21
N ARG A 135 -6.39 -18.28 -7.67
CA ARG A 135 -6.54 -17.05 -6.86
C ARG A 135 -7.60 -16.12 -7.46
N ILE A 136 -8.85 -16.60 -7.49
CA ILE A 136 -9.95 -15.89 -8.14
C ILE A 136 -10.49 -14.75 -7.26
N GLY A 137 -10.26 -13.51 -7.71
CA GLY A 137 -11.04 -12.33 -7.36
C GLY A 137 -12.03 -11.94 -8.45
N GLU A 138 -13.19 -11.42 -8.04
CA GLU A 138 -14.23 -10.92 -8.95
C GLU A 138 -14.93 -9.70 -8.34
N ILE A 139 -15.12 -8.66 -9.17
CA ILE A 139 -15.95 -7.49 -8.84
C ILE A 139 -17.04 -7.37 -9.88
N ASP A 140 -18.28 -7.49 -9.44
CA ASP A 140 -19.47 -7.22 -10.25
C ASP A 140 -19.86 -5.75 -10.11
N VAL A 141 -19.25 -4.88 -10.93
CA VAL A 141 -19.49 -3.42 -10.91
C VAL A 141 -20.98 -3.10 -11.08
N VAL A 142 -21.65 -3.82 -11.98
CA VAL A 142 -23.12 -3.81 -12.07
C VAL A 142 -23.63 -5.05 -12.77
N GLU A 143 -24.67 -5.66 -12.19
CA GLU A 143 -25.36 -6.83 -12.72
C GLU A 143 -26.89 -6.62 -12.68
N SER A 144 -27.52 -6.42 -13.85
CA SER A 144 -28.98 -6.16 -13.92
C SER A 144 -29.79 -7.38 -14.32
N TRP A 145 -30.69 -7.84 -13.46
CA TRP A 145 -31.47 -9.07 -13.69
C TRP A 145 -32.90 -8.81 -14.21
N GLY A 146 -33.25 -7.54 -14.48
CA GLY A 146 -34.52 -7.11 -15.05
C GLY A 146 -35.74 -7.60 -14.28
N HIS A 147 -36.05 -6.99 -13.12
CA HIS A 147 -37.25 -7.16 -12.26
C HIS A 147 -37.83 -8.58 -12.02
N HIS A 148 -37.17 -9.66 -12.44
CA HIS A 148 -37.73 -11.03 -12.47
C HIS A 148 -37.18 -11.95 -11.37
N ARG A 149 -36.33 -11.41 -10.48
CA ARG A 149 -35.82 -12.08 -9.27
C ARG A 149 -36.06 -11.20 -8.05
N GLU A 150 -35.81 -11.77 -6.87
CA GLU A 150 -35.70 -11.04 -5.59
C GLU A 150 -34.66 -9.89 -5.63
N CYS A 151 -33.80 -9.88 -6.65
CA CYS A 151 -32.75 -8.89 -6.90
C CYS A 151 -32.89 -8.30 -8.31
N GLY A 152 -33.30 -7.03 -8.45
CA GLY A 152 -33.33 -6.35 -9.75
C GLY A 152 -31.94 -5.91 -10.24
N VAL A 153 -31.11 -5.41 -9.32
CA VAL A 153 -29.70 -5.10 -9.53
C VAL A 153 -28.87 -5.74 -8.41
N GLN A 154 -27.90 -6.53 -8.81
CA GLN A 154 -26.92 -7.18 -7.96
C GLN A 154 -25.58 -6.45 -8.05
N LEU A 155 -24.90 -6.37 -6.93
CA LEU A 155 -23.48 -6.06 -6.82
C LEU A 155 -22.84 -7.18 -6.03
N ALA A 156 -21.63 -7.54 -6.40
CA ALA A 156 -20.90 -8.57 -5.69
C ALA A 156 -19.42 -8.28 -5.69
N PHE A 157 -18.78 -8.83 -4.67
CA PHE A 157 -17.37 -8.84 -4.44
C PHE A 157 -17.00 -10.25 -3.99
N TYR A 158 -16.08 -10.90 -4.68
CA TYR A 158 -15.57 -12.22 -4.32
C TYR A 158 -14.05 -12.19 -4.30
N TRP A 159 -13.46 -12.82 -3.28
CA TRP A 159 -12.01 -13.05 -3.17
C TRP A 159 -11.66 -14.54 -3.25
N ARG A 160 -12.68 -15.38 -3.43
CA ARG A 160 -12.55 -16.80 -3.78
C ARG A 160 -13.84 -17.28 -4.42
N TYR A 161 -13.73 -18.07 -5.48
CA TYR A 161 -14.91 -18.59 -6.18
C TYR A 161 -15.37 -19.98 -5.69
N GLU A 162 -14.46 -20.82 -5.16
CA GLU A 162 -14.81 -22.20 -4.78
C GLU A 162 -14.18 -22.67 -3.44
N PRO A 163 -14.98 -22.81 -2.36
CA PRO A 163 -16.34 -22.28 -2.23
C PRO A 163 -16.32 -20.74 -2.30
N ALA A 164 -17.39 -20.15 -2.83
CA ALA A 164 -17.52 -18.71 -2.95
C ALA A 164 -17.36 -18.02 -1.58
N ARG A 165 -16.35 -17.15 -1.46
CA ARG A 165 -16.12 -16.26 -0.33
C ARG A 165 -16.22 -14.84 -0.88
N GLY A 166 -17.10 -14.05 -0.29
CA GLY A 166 -17.58 -12.84 -0.92
C GLY A 166 -18.75 -12.21 -0.19
N GLU A 167 -18.96 -10.93 -0.45
CA GLU A 167 -20.19 -10.23 -0.14
C GLU A 167 -20.99 -10.00 -1.42
N ARG A 168 -22.31 -10.22 -1.33
CA ARG A 168 -23.22 -9.98 -2.44
C ARG A 168 -24.44 -9.27 -1.92
N VAL A 169 -24.88 -8.25 -2.65
CA VAL A 169 -26.02 -7.45 -2.22
C VAL A 169 -26.95 -7.06 -3.36
N CYS A 170 -28.22 -6.91 -3.01
CA CYS A 170 -29.25 -6.37 -3.88
C CYS A 170 -29.46 -4.89 -3.56
N ARG A 171 -29.34 -4.04 -4.58
CA ARG A 171 -29.39 -2.56 -4.44
C ARG A 171 -30.31 -1.91 -5.46
N GLU A 172 -31.36 -2.61 -5.91
CA GLU A 172 -32.35 -2.05 -6.85
C GLU A 172 -32.91 -0.68 -6.37
N ASP A 173 -33.02 -0.46 -5.05
CA ASP A 173 -33.46 0.80 -4.45
C ASP A 173 -32.49 1.98 -4.63
N LYS A 174 -31.20 1.70 -4.85
CA LYS A 174 -30.16 2.71 -5.08
C LYS A 174 -29.83 2.92 -6.55
N TYR A 175 -30.38 2.07 -7.43
CA TYR A 175 -30.15 2.10 -8.87
C TYR A 175 -31.36 2.67 -9.62
N PRO A 176 -31.18 3.22 -10.84
CA PRO A 176 -32.29 3.74 -11.61
C PRO A 176 -33.28 2.62 -12.00
N HIS A 177 -34.57 2.81 -11.70
CA HIS A 177 -35.63 1.90 -12.20
C HIS A 177 -35.63 1.75 -13.73
N ARG A 178 -35.16 2.78 -14.43
CA ARG A 178 -34.97 2.78 -15.89
C ARG A 178 -33.47 2.82 -16.21
N MET A 179 -32.92 1.64 -16.45
CA MET A 179 -31.52 1.45 -16.85
C MET A 179 -31.31 1.58 -18.37
N ASP A 180 -32.38 1.84 -19.13
CA ASP A 180 -32.39 2.05 -20.58
C ASP A 180 -31.93 3.46 -20.99
N ARG A 181 -31.26 4.19 -20.10
CA ARG A 181 -30.60 5.47 -20.34
C ARG A 181 -29.11 5.31 -20.07
N TRP A 182 -28.31 6.16 -20.70
CA TRP A 182 -26.88 6.27 -20.39
C TRP A 182 -26.68 6.64 -18.91
N ARG A 183 -25.84 5.86 -18.24
CA ARG A 183 -25.44 6.00 -16.84
C ARG A 183 -23.99 5.57 -16.73
N GLU A 184 -23.27 6.22 -15.84
CA GLU A 184 -21.96 5.74 -15.41
C GLU A 184 -22.14 4.76 -14.25
N TYR A 185 -21.50 3.60 -14.36
CA TYR A 185 -21.36 2.63 -13.27
C TYR A 185 -19.89 2.49 -12.96
N ALA A 186 -19.51 2.53 -11.68
CA ALA A 186 -18.12 2.44 -11.28
C ALA A 186 -17.91 1.65 -9.99
N ALA A 187 -16.71 1.09 -9.85
CA ALA A 187 -16.17 0.59 -8.60
C ALA A 187 -14.83 1.26 -8.30
N GLU A 188 -14.58 1.59 -7.03
CA GLU A 188 -13.28 2.05 -6.53
C GLU A 188 -12.76 1.01 -5.54
N PHE A 189 -11.48 0.67 -5.64
CA PHE A 189 -10.84 -0.31 -4.76
C PHE A 189 -9.32 -0.13 -4.75
N THR A 190 -8.68 -0.59 -3.68
CA THR A 190 -7.21 -0.69 -3.60
C THR A 190 -6.76 -2.08 -4.03
N TYR A 191 -5.83 -2.17 -4.96
CA TYR A 191 -5.35 -3.48 -5.39
C TYR A 191 -4.39 -4.06 -4.34
N MET A 192 -4.63 -5.30 -3.89
CA MET A 192 -3.89 -5.93 -2.77
C MET A 192 -3.09 -7.17 -3.22
N ALA A 193 -2.79 -7.28 -4.53
CA ALA A 193 -2.20 -8.47 -5.14
C ALA A 193 -3.00 -9.79 -4.94
N PRO A 194 -2.61 -10.89 -5.62
CA PRO A 194 -3.22 -12.19 -5.39
C PRO A 194 -2.79 -12.80 -4.04
N GLY A 195 -3.67 -12.81 -3.03
CA GLY A 195 -3.43 -13.37 -1.69
C GLY A 195 -4.72 -13.94 -1.06
N ARG A 196 -4.64 -14.59 0.10
CA ARG A 196 -5.86 -15.06 0.80
C ARG A 196 -6.37 -13.95 1.70
N ASP A 197 -7.59 -13.48 1.40
CA ASP A 197 -8.47 -12.70 2.30
C ASP A 197 -7.73 -11.62 3.11
N PRO A 198 -7.55 -10.39 2.59
CA PRO A 198 -7.07 -9.30 3.43
C PRO A 198 -8.05 -9.24 4.60
N GLY A 199 -7.58 -9.52 5.81
CA GLY A 199 -8.45 -9.73 6.97
C GLY A 199 -9.52 -8.65 7.06
N ALA A 200 -10.72 -9.03 7.50
CA ALA A 200 -11.75 -8.05 7.81
C ALA A 200 -11.12 -6.97 8.71
N HIS A 201 -11.36 -5.69 8.40
CA HIS A 201 -10.86 -4.46 9.05
C HIS A 201 -9.74 -3.68 8.34
N MET A 202 -9.67 -3.75 7.00
CA MET A 202 -8.86 -2.79 6.23
C MET A 202 -9.55 -1.42 6.07
N ALA A 203 -8.77 -0.33 6.14
CA ALA A 203 -9.23 1.05 5.93
C ALA A 203 -9.62 1.37 4.46
N ALA A 204 -9.37 0.43 3.53
CA ALA A 204 -9.56 0.61 2.08
C ALA A 204 -10.75 -0.22 1.53
N PRO A 205 -12.01 0.22 1.70
CA PRO A 205 -13.17 -0.53 1.25
C PRO A 205 -13.34 -0.48 -0.27
N THR A 206 -13.83 -1.57 -0.87
CA THR A 206 -14.38 -1.54 -2.23
C THR A 206 -15.70 -0.77 -2.23
N ARG A 207 -15.81 0.28 -3.05
CA ARG A 207 -16.97 1.18 -3.13
C ARG A 207 -17.59 1.15 -4.52
N PHE A 208 -18.91 1.18 -4.60
CA PHE A 208 -19.67 1.10 -5.86
C PHE A 208 -20.49 2.37 -6.09
N PHE A 209 -20.52 2.87 -7.33
CA PHE A 209 -21.12 4.15 -7.67
C PHE A 209 -22.04 4.06 -8.90
N VAL A 210 -23.04 4.94 -8.90
CA VAL A 210 -23.84 5.26 -10.09
C VAL A 210 -23.85 6.77 -10.26
N ASP A 211 -23.42 7.25 -11.44
CA ASP A 211 -23.28 8.67 -11.75
C ASP A 211 -22.55 9.46 -10.64
N GLY A 212 -21.42 8.91 -10.17
CA GLY A 212 -20.61 9.50 -9.11
C GLY A 212 -21.16 9.39 -7.69
N ARG A 213 -22.35 8.83 -7.47
CA ARG A 213 -22.94 8.67 -6.12
C ARG A 213 -22.74 7.24 -5.60
N GLN A 214 -22.10 7.10 -4.43
CA GLN A 214 -21.91 5.80 -3.80
C GLN A 214 -23.26 5.13 -3.50
N THR A 215 -23.36 3.85 -3.84
CA THR A 215 -24.55 3.00 -3.70
C THR A 215 -24.34 1.90 -2.68
N TRP A 216 -23.11 1.40 -2.55
CA TRP A 216 -22.71 0.37 -1.62
C TRP A 216 -21.18 0.39 -1.40
N SER A 217 -20.74 -0.20 -0.31
CA SER A 217 -19.34 -0.51 -0.02
C SER A 217 -19.25 -1.76 0.84
N THR A 218 -18.10 -2.42 0.78
CA THR A 218 -17.68 -3.53 1.65
C THR A 218 -16.28 -3.22 2.16
N ASP A 219 -15.95 -3.67 3.37
CA ASP A 219 -14.65 -3.38 4.02
C ASP A 219 -13.54 -4.35 3.55
N HIS A 220 -13.63 -4.80 2.30
CA HIS A 220 -12.67 -5.68 1.64
C HIS A 220 -12.22 -5.06 0.31
N SER A 221 -11.01 -5.42 -0.13
CA SER A 221 -10.40 -4.96 -1.37
C SER A 221 -9.96 -6.15 -2.24
N PRO A 222 -10.03 -6.07 -3.58
CA PRO A 222 -9.88 -7.25 -4.43
C PRO A 222 -8.45 -7.74 -4.44
N VAL A 223 -8.35 -9.06 -4.31
CA VAL A 223 -7.19 -9.84 -4.71
C VAL A 223 -7.42 -10.22 -6.18
N ALA A 224 -6.69 -9.62 -7.10
CA ALA A 224 -6.64 -10.05 -8.51
C ALA A 224 -7.90 -9.87 -9.39
N ALA A 225 -8.40 -8.65 -9.67
CA ALA A 225 -9.51 -8.45 -10.62
C ALA A 225 -9.05 -7.85 -11.97
N GLU A 226 -8.08 -8.47 -12.67
CA GLU A 226 -7.34 -7.81 -13.75
C GLU A 226 -8.00 -7.78 -15.13
N LEU A 227 -8.96 -8.65 -15.45
CA LEU A 227 -9.59 -8.70 -16.78
C LEU A 227 -10.99 -8.09 -16.78
N LEU A 228 -11.19 -7.06 -17.62
CA LEU A 228 -12.48 -6.38 -17.76
C LEU A 228 -13.45 -7.22 -18.59
N ARG A 229 -14.72 -7.28 -18.18
CA ARG A 229 -15.76 -8.09 -18.83
C ARG A 229 -17.02 -7.27 -19.13
N LEU A 230 -17.43 -7.31 -20.39
CA LEU A 230 -18.73 -6.80 -20.83
C LEU A 230 -19.59 -8.00 -21.24
N GLN A 231 -20.68 -8.24 -20.52
CA GLN A 231 -21.49 -9.45 -20.74
C GLN A 231 -22.97 -9.11 -20.84
N HIS A 232 -23.67 -9.75 -21.78
CA HIS A 232 -25.12 -9.79 -21.82
C HIS A 232 -25.58 -11.25 -21.87
N LYS A 233 -25.81 -11.86 -20.71
CA LYS A 233 -26.11 -13.29 -20.57
C LYS A 233 -27.61 -13.59 -20.70
N ARG A 234 -27.95 -14.80 -21.14
CA ARG A 234 -29.33 -15.34 -20.99
C ARG A 234 -29.56 -15.78 -19.55
N ASN A 235 -30.71 -15.45 -18.98
CA ASN A 235 -31.05 -15.84 -17.62
C ASN A 235 -31.72 -17.22 -17.61
N CYS A 236 -30.94 -18.28 -17.33
CA CYS A 236 -31.48 -19.59 -17.00
C CYS A 236 -30.46 -20.48 -16.25
N PRO A 237 -30.91 -21.52 -15.53
CA PRO A 237 -30.05 -22.43 -14.78
C PRO A 237 -28.95 -23.06 -15.64
N PRO A 238 -27.73 -23.30 -15.11
CA PRO A 238 -26.60 -23.84 -15.88
C PRO A 238 -26.95 -25.10 -16.68
N GLU A 239 -27.74 -26.00 -16.09
CA GLU A 239 -28.16 -27.28 -16.68
C GLU A 239 -29.12 -27.15 -17.88
N GLN A 240 -29.71 -25.97 -18.08
CA GLN A 240 -30.63 -25.69 -19.20
C GLN A 240 -29.94 -24.91 -20.33
N GLN A 241 -28.74 -24.36 -20.09
CA GLN A 241 -27.98 -23.65 -21.10
C GLN A 241 -27.43 -24.65 -22.14
N PRO A 242 -27.39 -24.30 -23.44
CA PRO A 242 -27.66 -22.99 -24.02
C PRO A 242 -29.08 -22.79 -24.57
N SER A 243 -30.02 -23.74 -24.42
CA SER A 243 -31.30 -23.69 -25.15
C SER A 243 -32.40 -22.84 -24.49
N CYS A 244 -32.14 -22.31 -23.29
CA CYS A 244 -33.09 -21.56 -22.47
C CYS A 244 -32.84 -20.04 -22.45
N GLY A 245 -33.84 -19.29 -21.98
CA GLY A 245 -33.80 -17.83 -21.86
C GLY A 245 -34.24 -17.10 -23.13
N THR A 246 -34.46 -15.79 -23.04
CA THR A 246 -34.93 -15.00 -24.18
C THR A 246 -33.78 -14.69 -25.12
N THR A 247 -33.83 -15.19 -26.35
CA THR A 247 -32.96 -14.73 -27.44
C THR A 247 -33.56 -13.45 -28.02
N ALA A 248 -33.17 -12.29 -27.50
CA ALA A 248 -33.43 -11.08 -28.25
C ALA A 248 -32.56 -11.11 -29.51
N PRO A 249 -33.13 -10.92 -30.71
CA PRO A 249 -32.37 -11.02 -31.95
C PRO A 249 -31.47 -9.81 -32.20
N ALA A 250 -31.68 -8.70 -31.48
CA ALA A 250 -30.94 -7.46 -31.68
C ALA A 250 -30.15 -7.06 -30.42
N PRO A 251 -28.91 -6.56 -30.58
CA PRO A 251 -28.13 -5.97 -29.50
C PRO A 251 -28.81 -4.79 -28.84
N ASP A 252 -28.93 -4.81 -27.51
CA ASP A 252 -29.60 -3.78 -26.73
C ASP A 252 -29.00 -3.47 -25.35
N MET A 253 -27.93 -4.15 -24.95
CA MET A 253 -26.94 -3.55 -24.06
C MET A 253 -25.98 -2.72 -24.91
N LEU A 254 -25.83 -1.42 -24.62
CA LEU A 254 -24.90 -0.53 -25.33
C LEU A 254 -23.85 -0.02 -24.35
N VAL A 255 -22.60 -0.03 -24.77
CA VAL A 255 -21.45 0.47 -24.00
C VAL A 255 -20.79 1.56 -24.83
N ASP A 256 -20.69 2.76 -24.24
CA ASP A 256 -20.12 3.97 -24.86
C ASP A 256 -18.61 4.04 -24.66
N TRP A 257 -18.16 3.80 -23.43
CA TRP A 257 -16.74 3.74 -23.10
C TRP A 257 -16.51 2.90 -21.84
N VAL A 258 -15.28 2.42 -21.69
CA VAL A 258 -14.77 1.77 -20.48
C VAL A 258 -13.45 2.42 -20.08
N ARG A 259 -13.27 2.71 -18.80
CA ARG A 259 -12.11 3.43 -18.26
C ARG A 259 -11.63 2.82 -16.94
N VAL A 260 -10.32 2.79 -16.75
CA VAL A 260 -9.64 2.47 -15.50
C VAL A 260 -8.66 3.60 -15.21
N GLU A 261 -8.85 4.26 -14.08
CA GLU A 261 -8.02 5.35 -13.60
C GLU A 261 -7.32 4.92 -12.32
N ALA A 262 -6.02 5.20 -12.22
CA ALA A 262 -5.36 5.25 -10.91
C ALA A 262 -5.77 6.58 -10.27
N ILE A 263 -6.33 6.54 -9.05
CA ILE A 263 -6.96 7.72 -8.42
C ILE A 263 -6.31 8.14 -7.10
N GLY A 264 -5.43 7.32 -6.54
CA GLY A 264 -4.67 7.63 -5.33
C GLY A 264 -4.05 6.38 -4.76
N ARG A 265 -3.02 6.51 -3.93
CA ARG A 265 -2.39 5.40 -3.21
C ARG A 265 -2.93 5.39 -1.80
N GLN A 266 -3.28 4.22 -1.28
CA GLN A 266 -3.49 4.11 0.16
C GLN A 266 -2.12 4.15 0.85
N PRO A 267 -2.06 4.65 2.09
CA PRO A 267 -0.82 4.66 2.86
C PRO A 267 -0.15 3.28 2.88
N THR A 268 1.17 3.28 2.95
CA THR A 268 2.00 2.13 3.31
C THR A 268 1.63 1.70 4.73
N GLY A 269 0.77 0.68 4.83
CA GLY A 269 0.34 0.13 6.12
C GLY A 269 -0.55 1.05 6.98
N GLY A 270 -0.94 0.52 8.15
CA GLY A 270 -1.60 1.29 9.20
C GLY A 270 -0.58 1.86 10.20
N PRO A 271 -0.99 2.15 11.45
CA PRO A 271 -0.04 2.50 12.51
C PRO A 271 1.07 1.45 12.62
N ALA A 272 2.29 1.87 12.96
CA ALA A 272 3.44 0.96 13.10
C ALA A 272 3.07 -0.28 13.95
N GLU A 273 3.23 -1.48 13.41
CA GLU A 273 3.11 -2.70 14.20
C GLU A 273 4.40 -2.92 15.02
N LEU A 274 4.25 -2.95 16.35
CA LEU A 274 5.38 -3.21 17.25
C LEU A 274 5.61 -4.71 17.38
N LEU A 275 6.42 -5.29 16.49
CA LEU A 275 6.84 -6.68 16.60
C LEU A 275 8.01 -6.79 17.60
N SER A 276 7.88 -7.64 18.61
CA SER A 276 8.91 -7.86 19.63
C SER A 276 9.32 -9.34 19.69
N PRO A 277 10.28 -9.78 18.85
CA PRO A 277 10.85 -11.12 18.94
C PRO A 277 11.72 -11.26 20.19
N ARG A 278 11.58 -12.38 20.89
CA ARG A 278 12.40 -12.75 22.04
C ARG A 278 13.04 -14.11 21.85
N SER A 279 14.36 -14.14 21.84
CA SER A 279 15.13 -15.38 21.81
C SER A 279 15.08 -16.10 23.15
N ASN A 280 14.76 -17.38 23.13
CA ASN A 280 14.80 -18.26 24.28
C ASN A 280 16.18 -18.93 24.40
N PRO A 281 16.58 -19.41 25.60
CA PRO A 281 17.88 -20.07 25.79
C PRO A 281 18.12 -21.34 24.96
N ASP A 282 17.07 -21.95 24.41
CA ASP A 282 17.15 -23.11 23.51
C ASP A 282 17.27 -22.71 22.02
N GLY A 283 17.37 -21.41 21.74
CA GLY A 283 17.46 -20.80 20.42
C GLY A 283 16.12 -20.65 19.70
N THR A 284 15.01 -21.10 20.29
CA THR A 284 13.67 -20.81 19.74
C THR A 284 13.31 -19.35 19.98
N VAL A 285 12.32 -18.82 19.25
CA VAL A 285 11.92 -17.41 19.33
C VAL A 285 10.43 -17.32 19.62
N GLU A 286 10.05 -16.47 20.56
CA GLU A 286 8.67 -16.07 20.84
C GLU A 286 8.45 -14.65 20.34
N LEU A 287 7.37 -14.39 19.63
CA LEU A 287 6.97 -13.04 19.21
C LEU A 287 5.84 -12.54 20.11
N GLN A 288 5.94 -11.28 20.53
CA GLN A 288 4.81 -10.51 21.07
C GLN A 288 4.53 -9.32 20.17
N ALA A 289 3.26 -9.13 19.81
CA ALA A 289 2.81 -8.00 18.99
C ALA A 289 1.62 -7.33 19.68
N PRO A 290 1.77 -6.12 20.24
CA PRO A 290 0.68 -5.32 20.74
C PRO A 290 -0.27 -4.91 19.62
N ASP A 291 -1.54 -4.74 19.96
CA ASP A 291 -2.63 -4.52 19.04
C ASP A 291 -2.87 -3.01 18.82
N PRO A 292 -2.55 -2.44 17.64
CA PRO A 292 -2.78 -1.04 17.34
C PRO A 292 -4.26 -0.65 17.44
N GLU A 293 -5.21 -1.56 17.16
CA GLU A 293 -6.65 -1.28 17.27
C GLU A 293 -7.10 -0.96 18.69
N THR A 294 -6.33 -1.43 19.68
CA THR A 294 -6.57 -1.16 21.10
C THR A 294 -5.73 0.00 21.64
N GLY A 295 -5.03 0.73 20.76
CA GLY A 295 -4.01 1.70 21.16
C GLY A 295 -2.85 1.03 21.87
N TYR A 296 -2.49 -0.19 21.41
CA TYR A 296 -1.42 -1.05 21.93
C TYR A 296 -1.66 -1.59 23.35
N ALA A 297 -2.88 -1.45 23.90
CA ALA A 297 -3.20 -1.83 25.28
C ALA A 297 -3.37 -3.34 25.52
N SER A 298 -3.54 -4.14 24.46
CA SER A 298 -3.51 -5.61 24.51
C SER A 298 -2.55 -6.18 23.48
N LEU A 299 -2.23 -7.48 23.59
CA LEU A 299 -1.49 -8.21 22.57
C LEU A 299 -2.46 -8.75 21.52
N ARG A 300 -2.19 -8.45 20.24
CA ARG A 300 -2.81 -9.11 19.08
C ARG A 300 -2.29 -10.53 18.96
N SER A 301 -0.97 -10.70 19.13
CA SER A 301 -0.30 -11.99 19.02
C SER A 301 0.74 -12.20 20.13
N GLN A 302 0.80 -13.45 20.60
CA GLN A 302 1.84 -13.96 21.48
C GLN A 302 2.08 -15.43 21.13
N VAL A 303 3.09 -15.69 20.30
CA VAL A 303 3.25 -16.99 19.64
C VAL A 303 4.72 -17.39 19.54
N PRO A 304 5.05 -18.70 19.60
CA PRO A 304 6.35 -19.16 19.14
C PRO A 304 6.43 -18.98 17.61
N LEU A 305 7.57 -18.49 17.13
CA LEU A 305 7.84 -18.41 15.71
C LEU A 305 8.32 -19.77 15.18
N PRO A 306 7.89 -20.19 13.98
CA PRO A 306 8.31 -21.46 13.38
C PRO A 306 9.74 -21.39 12.79
N LEU A 307 10.63 -20.58 13.38
CA LEU A 307 12.03 -20.45 12.99
C LEU A 307 12.87 -21.57 13.64
N PRO A 308 13.87 -22.13 12.93
CA PRO A 308 14.81 -23.04 13.54
C PRO A 308 15.71 -22.27 14.52
N PRO A 309 16.27 -22.97 15.53
CA PRO A 309 17.22 -22.37 16.45
C PRO A 309 18.39 -21.72 15.72
N GLY A 310 18.68 -20.46 16.03
CA GLY A 310 19.73 -19.68 15.39
C GLY A 310 19.73 -18.21 15.80
N GLU A 311 20.71 -17.47 15.28
CA GLU A 311 20.80 -16.02 15.41
C GLU A 311 20.11 -15.37 14.20
N TRP A 312 19.23 -14.40 14.49
CA TRP A 312 18.36 -13.77 13.51
C TRP A 312 18.37 -12.26 13.71
N HIS A 313 18.45 -11.54 12.60
CA HIS A 313 18.17 -10.11 12.50
C HIS A 313 16.73 -9.96 11.99
N TYR A 314 15.99 -8.99 12.54
CA TYR A 314 14.57 -8.86 12.26
C TYR A 314 14.26 -7.49 11.66
N ALA A 315 13.41 -7.52 10.65
CA ALA A 315 12.74 -6.35 10.11
C ALA A 315 11.25 -6.64 9.91
N SER A 316 10.44 -5.59 9.77
CA SER A 316 8.99 -5.70 9.64
C SER A 316 8.47 -4.80 8.54
N GLY A 317 7.73 -5.38 7.60
CA GLY A 317 7.19 -4.70 6.44
C GLY A 317 6.15 -5.56 5.73
N ASP A 318 5.42 -5.01 4.78
CA ASP A 318 4.41 -5.70 3.97
C ASP A 318 5.06 -6.44 2.79
N PHE A 319 5.46 -7.71 2.96
CA PHE A 319 6.15 -8.46 1.90
C PHE A 319 5.21 -8.83 0.76
N ASP A 320 3.97 -9.20 1.09
CA ASP A 320 3.04 -9.75 0.12
C ASP A 320 2.01 -8.79 -0.45
N GLY A 321 2.00 -7.56 0.05
CA GLY A 321 1.19 -6.49 -0.48
C GLY A 321 -0.23 -6.45 0.07
N ASP A 322 -0.47 -7.10 1.21
CA ASP A 322 -1.78 -7.20 1.82
C ASP A 322 -2.03 -6.11 2.88
N LEU A 323 -1.10 -5.17 3.03
CA LEU A 323 -1.04 -4.08 4.02
C LEU A 323 -1.04 -4.58 5.48
N VAL A 324 -0.73 -5.85 5.71
CA VAL A 324 -0.47 -6.42 7.02
C VAL A 324 1.05 -6.55 7.17
N THR A 325 1.58 -6.07 8.29
CA THR A 325 3.00 -6.19 8.56
C THR A 325 3.42 -7.65 8.70
N ASP A 326 4.37 -8.08 7.87
CA ASP A 326 5.06 -9.36 7.94
C ASP A 326 6.37 -9.25 8.73
N LEU A 327 6.92 -10.39 9.13
CA LEU A 327 8.21 -10.45 9.82
C LEU A 327 9.29 -11.06 8.92
N TYR A 328 10.32 -10.28 8.64
CA TYR A 328 11.53 -10.70 7.93
C TYR A 328 12.54 -11.16 8.98
N ALA A 329 12.98 -12.41 8.87
CA ALA A 329 14.03 -12.98 9.70
C ALA A 329 15.24 -13.30 8.81
N VAL A 330 16.32 -12.55 9.00
CA VAL A 330 17.56 -12.65 8.22
C VAL A 330 18.66 -13.31 9.04
N THR A 331 19.39 -14.24 8.44
CA THR A 331 20.49 -14.94 9.11
C THR A 331 21.60 -15.28 8.11
N GLU A 332 22.83 -15.44 8.60
CA GLU A 332 23.91 -15.99 7.80
C GLU A 332 23.69 -17.49 7.55
N ALA A 333 23.57 -17.89 6.29
CA ALA A 333 23.38 -19.28 5.87
C ALA A 333 24.70 -20.06 5.75
N GLY A 334 25.85 -19.43 6.05
CA GLY A 334 27.20 -19.98 5.87
C GLY A 334 27.82 -19.63 4.51
N ASP A 335 29.14 -19.82 4.39
CA ASP A 335 29.93 -19.51 3.18
C ASP A 335 29.78 -18.07 2.64
N GLY A 336 29.41 -17.13 3.53
CA GLY A 336 29.19 -15.71 3.20
C GLY A 336 27.86 -15.41 2.49
N VAL A 337 26.91 -16.34 2.49
CA VAL A 337 25.56 -16.13 1.93
C VAL A 337 24.59 -15.89 3.08
N ALA A 338 23.82 -14.80 3.03
CA ALA A 338 22.71 -14.58 3.96
C ALA A 338 21.42 -15.18 3.39
N SER A 339 20.47 -15.51 4.26
CA SER A 339 19.14 -15.97 3.91
C SER A 339 18.08 -15.19 4.66
N VAL A 340 16.91 -15.07 4.04
CA VAL A 340 15.75 -14.41 4.62
C VAL A 340 14.58 -15.36 4.62
N ARG A 341 13.83 -15.35 5.72
CA ARG A 341 12.55 -16.02 5.86
C ARG A 341 11.51 -14.97 6.19
N VAL A 342 10.42 -14.97 5.44
CA VAL A 342 9.33 -14.04 5.68
C VAL A 342 8.15 -14.80 6.25
N LEU A 343 7.64 -14.32 7.39
CA LEU A 343 6.50 -14.88 8.12
C LEU A 343 5.28 -13.97 7.95
N ASP A 344 4.19 -14.60 7.54
CA ASP A 344 2.91 -13.99 7.16
C ASP A 344 2.16 -13.44 8.38
N GLY A 345 2.03 -12.12 8.48
CA GLY A 345 1.32 -11.42 9.56
C GLY A 345 -0.18 -11.70 9.59
N SER A 346 -0.81 -11.96 8.44
CA SER A 346 -2.22 -12.37 8.36
C SER A 346 -2.46 -13.76 8.97
N SER A 347 -1.38 -14.55 9.11
CA SER A 347 -1.41 -15.90 9.68
C SER A 347 -1.00 -16.00 11.16
N ASP A 348 -0.93 -14.87 11.87
CA ASP A 348 -0.27 -14.76 13.18
C ASP A 348 1.18 -15.26 13.15
N PHE A 349 1.90 -14.97 12.06
CA PHE A 349 3.31 -15.34 11.85
C PHE A 349 3.57 -16.85 11.91
N GLN A 350 2.56 -17.68 11.59
CA GLN A 350 2.68 -19.15 11.63
C GLN A 350 2.95 -19.77 10.25
N ARG A 351 2.81 -19.00 9.17
CA ARG A 351 3.06 -19.43 7.79
C ARG A 351 4.23 -18.63 7.22
N PHE A 352 5.03 -19.31 6.40
CA PHE A 352 6.08 -18.64 5.62
C PHE A 352 5.54 -18.18 4.26
N LEU A 353 5.88 -16.94 3.90
CA LEU A 353 5.70 -16.37 2.55
C LEU A 353 6.91 -16.67 1.67
N SER A 354 8.12 -16.60 2.24
CA SER A 354 9.39 -16.82 1.52
C SER A 354 10.42 -17.58 2.37
N HIS A 355 11.32 -18.29 1.67
CA HIS A 355 12.56 -18.88 2.19
C HIS A 355 13.66 -18.74 1.12
N ASP A 356 14.27 -17.57 1.06
CA ASP A 356 15.19 -17.21 -0.02
C ASP A 356 16.61 -16.97 0.49
N THR A 357 17.59 -17.14 -0.40
CA THR A 357 18.95 -16.65 -0.19
C THR A 357 19.05 -15.21 -0.69
N ILE A 358 19.83 -14.37 -0.05
CA ILE A 358 20.08 -13.01 -0.51
C ILE A 358 21.16 -13.02 -1.61
N VAL A 359 20.94 -12.27 -2.68
CA VAL A 359 21.97 -12.06 -3.71
C VAL A 359 23.20 -11.38 -3.12
N GLY A 360 24.39 -11.68 -3.65
CA GLY A 360 25.67 -11.13 -3.21
C GLY A 360 26.25 -11.85 -1.98
N GLY A 361 27.54 -12.20 -2.04
CA GLY A 361 28.24 -12.87 -0.95
C GLY A 361 29.10 -11.91 -0.13
N GLY A 362 29.40 -12.29 1.12
CA GLY A 362 30.25 -11.52 2.04
C GLY A 362 29.50 -10.43 2.81
N LEU A 363 28.19 -10.61 3.03
CA LEU A 363 27.42 -9.76 3.93
C LEU A 363 27.77 -10.12 5.37
N ASP A 364 28.23 -9.12 6.14
CA ASP A 364 28.39 -9.18 7.58
C ASP A 364 27.15 -8.54 8.20
N LEU A 365 26.25 -9.35 8.75
CA LEU A 365 24.99 -8.87 9.31
C LEU A 365 25.18 -8.06 10.60
N ASP A 366 26.34 -8.17 11.26
CA ASP A 366 26.67 -7.35 12.43
C ASP A 366 27.15 -5.94 12.03
N ALA A 367 27.47 -5.74 10.75
CA ALA A 367 27.98 -4.47 10.21
C ALA A 367 26.91 -3.65 9.47
N VAL A 368 25.68 -4.17 9.37
CA VAL A 368 24.55 -3.50 8.70
C VAL A 368 23.30 -3.54 9.56
N GLU A 369 22.50 -2.50 9.44
CA GLU A 369 21.09 -2.52 9.87
C GLU A 369 20.27 -3.22 8.79
N VAL A 370 19.42 -4.14 9.23
CA VAL A 370 18.46 -4.86 8.39
C VAL A 370 17.11 -4.17 8.57
N LEU A 371 16.64 -3.54 7.50
CA LEU A 371 15.38 -2.80 7.45
C LEU A 371 14.54 -3.33 6.26
N THR A 372 13.32 -2.85 6.16
CA THR A 372 12.38 -3.15 5.07
C THR A 372 11.89 -1.85 4.44
N GLY A 373 11.07 -1.92 3.41
CA GLY A 373 10.33 -0.77 2.89
C GLY A 373 10.14 -0.83 1.38
N ASP A 374 9.12 -0.18 0.85
CA ASP A 374 8.83 -0.21 -0.59
C ASP A 374 9.73 0.77 -1.35
N PHE A 375 10.87 0.33 -1.87
CA PHE A 375 11.77 1.24 -2.57
C PHE A 375 11.25 1.61 -3.96
N ASP A 376 10.66 0.65 -4.67
CA ASP A 376 10.31 0.77 -6.08
C ASP A 376 8.87 1.23 -6.34
N ALA A 377 8.11 1.43 -5.26
CA ALA A 377 6.71 1.81 -5.25
C ALA A 377 5.77 0.70 -5.79
N ASN A 378 6.14 -0.57 -5.69
CA ASN A 378 5.34 -1.68 -6.21
C ASN A 378 4.25 -2.20 -5.25
N GLY A 379 4.25 -1.69 -4.01
CA GLY A 379 3.37 -2.03 -2.90
C GLY A 379 3.81 -3.27 -2.11
N ARG A 380 5.09 -3.64 -2.18
CA ARG A 380 5.73 -4.69 -1.37
C ARG A 380 7.02 -4.15 -0.80
N ASP A 381 7.31 -4.52 0.43
CA ASP A 381 8.51 -4.06 1.11
C ASP A 381 9.73 -4.88 0.68
N ASP A 382 10.74 -4.18 0.20
CA ASP A 382 12.04 -4.70 -0.18
C ASP A 382 12.95 -4.86 1.04
N LEU A 383 14.08 -5.56 0.87
CA LEU A 383 15.06 -5.70 1.94
C LEU A 383 16.15 -4.62 1.84
N TYR A 384 16.28 -3.81 2.88
CA TYR A 384 17.27 -2.75 2.99
C TYR A 384 18.42 -3.22 3.88
N LEU A 385 19.63 -3.09 3.35
CA LEU A 385 20.87 -3.33 4.09
C LEU A 385 21.62 -2.01 4.14
N VAL A 386 21.62 -1.38 5.32
CA VAL A 386 22.17 -0.03 5.52
C VAL A 386 23.36 -0.11 6.45
N GLY A 387 24.51 0.41 6.03
CA GLY A 387 25.72 0.34 6.85
C GLY A 387 26.86 1.19 6.30
N SER A 388 28.06 0.98 6.83
CA SER A 388 29.24 1.72 6.36
C SER A 388 29.61 1.34 4.93
N ASP A 389 30.00 2.33 4.13
CA ASP A 389 30.63 2.11 2.82
C ASP A 389 32.11 1.69 2.90
N GLY A 390 32.63 1.43 4.11
CA GLY A 390 34.04 1.15 4.38
C GLY A 390 34.93 2.40 4.35
N LEU A 391 34.34 3.60 4.22
CA LEU A 391 34.99 4.91 4.27
C LEU A 391 34.39 5.74 5.42
N ALA A 392 33.78 6.88 5.12
CA ALA A 392 33.29 7.85 6.10
C ALA A 392 31.82 8.22 5.86
N SER A 393 31.08 7.38 5.12
CA SER A 393 29.68 7.59 4.78
C SER A 393 28.86 6.31 4.95
N THR A 394 27.56 6.50 4.97
CA THR A 394 26.59 5.40 4.94
C THR A 394 26.28 5.02 3.50
N ALA A 395 26.12 3.73 3.26
CA ALA A 395 25.64 3.16 2.01
C ALA A 395 24.39 2.32 2.27
N ALA A 396 23.56 2.24 1.24
CA ALA A 396 22.39 1.37 1.22
C ALA A 396 22.49 0.38 0.06
N ARG A 397 22.03 -0.83 0.31
CA ARG A 397 21.80 -1.87 -0.68
C ARG A 397 20.38 -2.38 -0.51
N ILE A 398 19.60 -2.33 -1.59
CA ILE A 398 18.17 -2.63 -1.57
C ILE A 398 17.90 -3.79 -2.51
N LEU A 399 17.20 -4.80 -2.02
CA LEU A 399 16.97 -6.06 -2.72
C LEU A 399 15.48 -6.30 -2.93
N ASP A 400 15.13 -6.57 -4.18
CA ASP A 400 13.75 -6.70 -4.68
C ASP A 400 13.04 -7.93 -4.09
N ALA A 401 12.00 -7.70 -3.30
CA ALA A 401 11.17 -8.75 -2.72
C ALA A 401 10.42 -9.60 -3.77
N THR A 402 9.97 -8.98 -4.86
CA THR A 402 9.25 -9.65 -5.97
C THR A 402 10.11 -10.70 -6.66
N THR A 403 11.44 -10.55 -6.62
CA THR A 403 12.38 -11.52 -7.18
C THR A 403 12.96 -12.51 -6.17
N GLY A 404 12.45 -12.53 -4.93
CA GLY A 404 13.04 -13.32 -3.85
C GLY A 404 14.45 -12.84 -3.51
N PHE A 405 14.62 -11.51 -3.48
CA PHE A 405 15.88 -10.82 -3.14
C PHE A 405 17.05 -11.19 -4.07
N GLN A 406 16.76 -11.54 -5.32
CA GLN A 406 17.75 -11.88 -6.35
C GLN A 406 18.17 -10.69 -7.22
N THR A 407 17.45 -9.57 -7.14
CA THR A 407 17.72 -8.34 -7.90
C THR A 407 18.07 -7.21 -6.95
N GLU A 408 19.13 -6.47 -7.26
CA GLU A 408 19.47 -5.23 -6.55
C GLU A 408 18.73 -4.07 -7.20
N LEU A 409 17.83 -3.42 -6.46
CA LEU A 409 17.14 -2.21 -6.91
C LEU A 409 18.05 -0.98 -6.79
N PHE A 410 18.89 -0.98 -5.76
CA PHE A 410 19.83 0.10 -5.49
C PHE A 410 21.08 -0.41 -4.76
N VAL A 411 22.23 0.15 -5.14
CA VAL A 411 23.49 0.03 -4.40
C VAL A 411 24.22 1.37 -4.52
N GLY A 412 24.43 2.05 -3.39
CA GLY A 412 25.08 3.36 -3.44
C GLY A 412 25.31 4.01 -2.08
N GLN A 413 26.14 5.05 -2.09
CA GLN A 413 26.33 5.94 -0.95
C GLN A 413 25.10 6.82 -0.78
N THR A 414 24.73 7.09 0.47
CA THR A 414 23.67 8.03 0.82
C THR A 414 24.27 9.39 1.19
N ALA A 415 23.42 10.41 1.32
CA ALA A 415 23.84 11.72 1.83
C ALA A 415 24.06 11.74 3.36
N ALA A 416 23.81 10.62 4.05
CA ALA A 416 23.97 10.50 5.50
C ALA A 416 25.46 10.37 5.88
N PRO A 417 25.87 10.91 7.05
CA PRO A 417 27.20 10.64 7.58
C PRO A 417 27.37 9.15 7.90
N LEU A 418 28.57 8.75 8.29
CA LEU A 418 28.74 7.48 8.98
C LEU A 418 27.90 7.50 10.28
N LEU A 419 27.02 6.52 10.44
CA LEU A 419 26.12 6.41 11.58
C LEU A 419 26.79 5.59 12.68
N ASP A 420 27.17 6.24 13.79
CA ASP A 420 27.57 5.55 15.01
C ASP A 420 26.30 5.08 15.74
N PRO A 421 26.13 3.77 16.02
CA PRO A 421 24.94 3.25 16.69
C PRO A 421 24.69 3.80 18.09
N ASP A 422 25.67 4.45 18.75
CA ASP A 422 25.44 5.14 20.03
C ASP A 422 24.72 6.49 19.83
N ASP A 423 24.96 7.16 18.70
CA ASP A 423 24.48 8.52 18.42
C ASP A 423 23.29 8.53 17.44
N TRP A 424 23.17 7.52 16.57
CA TRP A 424 22.26 7.52 15.43
C TRP A 424 21.40 6.28 15.37
N ASP A 425 20.16 6.48 14.95
CA ASP A 425 19.26 5.43 14.52
C ASP A 425 18.88 5.56 13.04
N VAL A 426 18.47 4.45 12.43
CA VAL A 426 17.98 4.39 11.05
C VAL A 426 16.77 3.47 10.93
N THR A 427 15.82 3.86 10.09
CA THR A 427 14.61 3.12 9.70
C THR A 427 14.13 3.66 8.35
N THR A 428 13.10 3.08 7.76
CA THR A 428 12.52 3.52 6.47
C THR A 428 11.09 4.02 6.63
N GLY A 429 10.52 4.70 5.64
CA GLY A 429 9.08 5.03 5.61
C GLY A 429 8.75 6.11 4.58
N ASP A 430 7.51 6.25 4.17
CA ASP A 430 7.09 7.20 3.13
C ASP A 430 6.74 8.56 3.74
N VAL A 431 7.72 9.47 3.84
CA VAL A 431 7.50 10.78 4.51
C VAL A 431 6.72 11.78 3.65
N ASP A 432 6.70 11.59 2.33
CA ASP A 432 6.12 12.54 1.38
C ASP A 432 4.88 12.03 0.64
N GLY A 433 4.49 10.78 0.89
CA GLY A 433 3.29 10.14 0.39
C GLY A 433 3.40 9.74 -1.08
N ASN A 434 4.62 9.51 -1.58
CA ASN A 434 4.84 9.17 -2.98
C ASN A 434 4.75 7.66 -3.26
N GLY A 435 4.61 6.85 -2.21
CA GLY A 435 4.58 5.40 -2.23
C GLY A 435 5.94 4.73 -2.20
N ARG A 436 7.03 5.47 -1.94
CA ARG A 436 8.37 4.91 -1.75
C ARG A 436 8.85 5.22 -0.35
N ASP A 437 9.41 4.22 0.29
CA ASP A 437 9.98 4.39 1.61
C ASP A 437 11.35 5.06 1.54
N ASP A 438 11.42 6.20 2.19
CA ASP A 438 12.61 7.03 2.37
C ASP A 438 13.47 6.55 3.54
N LEU A 439 14.71 7.02 3.63
CA LEU A 439 15.60 6.65 4.74
C LEU A 439 15.52 7.69 5.87
N TYR A 440 14.95 7.29 7.01
CA TYR A 440 14.90 8.08 8.23
C TYR A 440 16.19 7.90 9.01
N VAL A 441 16.91 8.99 9.23
CA VAL A 441 18.15 9.03 10.01
C VAL A 441 17.92 9.91 11.24
N VAL A 442 17.90 9.28 12.40
CA VAL A 442 17.55 9.88 13.68
C VAL A 442 18.82 10.20 14.46
N ASP A 443 19.08 11.48 14.69
CA ASP A 443 20.12 11.95 15.61
C ASP A 443 19.56 11.90 17.04
N ARG A 444 20.10 11.01 17.87
CA ARG A 444 19.58 10.79 19.23
C ARG A 444 19.87 11.95 20.18
N ASP A 445 20.89 12.77 19.93
CA ASP A 445 21.21 13.95 20.74
C ASP A 445 21.81 15.08 19.89
N ALA A 446 20.93 15.82 19.22
CA ALA A 446 21.26 17.02 18.45
C ALA A 446 21.33 18.28 19.34
N GLY A 447 22.02 18.19 20.49
CA GLY A 447 22.21 19.32 21.41
C GLY A 447 21.06 19.50 22.40
N GLY A 448 20.57 18.40 22.97
CA GLY A 448 19.53 18.37 24.00
C GLY A 448 18.13 18.06 23.49
N THR A 449 18.00 17.65 22.22
CA THR A 449 16.77 17.17 21.58
C THR A 449 17.13 16.14 20.51
N THR A 450 16.19 15.27 20.13
CA THR A 450 16.33 14.45 18.92
C THR A 450 16.25 15.31 17.66
N ALA A 451 17.00 14.98 16.62
CA ALA A 451 16.77 15.50 15.27
C ALA A 451 16.47 14.38 14.28
N LEU A 452 15.74 14.71 13.23
CA LEU A 452 15.36 13.80 12.15
C LEU A 452 15.84 14.36 10.82
N HIS A 453 16.48 13.48 10.05
CA HIS A 453 16.87 13.70 8.67
C HIS A 453 16.27 12.60 7.80
N VAL A 454 15.43 12.95 6.81
CA VAL A 454 14.85 11.97 5.89
C VAL A 454 15.46 12.16 4.51
N LEU A 455 16.02 11.09 3.95
CA LEU A 455 16.68 11.09 2.65
C LEU A 455 15.77 10.48 1.59
N ASP A 456 15.64 11.17 0.47
CA ASP A 456 14.70 10.87 -0.63
C ASP A 456 15.10 9.61 -1.41
N ALA A 457 14.25 8.58 -1.37
CA ALA A 457 14.40 7.34 -2.14
C ALA A 457 14.43 7.57 -3.66
N VAL A 458 13.62 8.51 -4.18
CA VAL A 458 13.56 8.86 -5.61
C VAL A 458 14.92 9.38 -6.10
N SER A 459 15.65 10.07 -5.23
CA SER A 459 17.00 10.57 -5.51
C SER A 459 18.10 9.51 -5.32
N GLY A 460 17.76 8.28 -4.93
CA GLY A 460 18.73 7.28 -4.47
C GLY A 460 19.42 7.72 -3.18
N PHE A 461 18.66 8.30 -2.25
CA PHE A 461 19.13 8.86 -0.97
C PHE A 461 20.23 9.91 -1.09
N SER A 462 20.28 10.65 -2.20
CA SER A 462 21.29 11.70 -2.43
C SER A 462 20.81 13.09 -2.01
N SER A 463 19.53 13.24 -1.68
CA SER A 463 18.90 14.49 -1.27
C SER A 463 18.06 14.32 0.01
N PHE A 464 17.79 15.42 0.72
CA PHE A 464 16.99 15.41 1.95
C PHE A 464 15.58 15.96 1.70
N LEU A 465 14.55 15.23 2.11
CA LEU A 465 13.17 15.71 2.19
C LEU A 465 12.94 16.49 3.49
N VAL A 466 13.49 15.98 4.60
CA VAL A 466 13.30 16.54 5.94
C VAL A 466 14.66 16.74 6.62
N ARG A 467 14.82 17.88 7.29
CA ARG A 467 15.91 18.14 8.24
C ARG A 467 15.37 19.03 9.35
N THR A 468 15.05 18.44 10.51
CA THR A 468 14.42 19.17 11.61
C THR A 468 14.85 18.64 12.97
N THR A 469 14.78 19.48 13.99
CA THR A 469 14.72 19.01 15.39
C THR A 469 13.29 18.59 15.69
N THR A 470 13.10 17.53 16.47
CA THR A 470 11.76 17.06 16.84
C THR A 470 11.32 17.62 18.20
N ALA A 471 10.10 17.33 18.61
CA ALA A 471 9.64 17.62 19.98
C ALA A 471 10.23 16.69 21.05
N SER A 472 11.00 15.67 20.64
CA SER A 472 11.53 14.65 21.54
C SER A 472 12.77 15.10 22.32
N PRO A 473 12.88 14.73 23.60
CA PRO A 473 14.14 14.80 24.32
C PRO A 473 15.19 13.85 23.71
N PRO A 474 16.47 13.97 24.11
CA PRO A 474 17.49 13.03 23.68
C PRO A 474 17.12 11.59 24.02
N LEU A 475 17.47 10.67 23.12
CA LEU A 475 17.16 9.26 23.24
C LEU A 475 18.43 8.53 23.69
N ASP A 476 18.36 7.76 24.77
CA ASP A 476 19.48 6.88 25.09
C ASP A 476 19.42 5.60 24.21
N PRO A 477 20.55 5.13 23.67
CA PRO A 477 20.56 4.05 22.67
C PRO A 477 20.18 2.66 23.22
N ILE A 478 20.02 2.52 24.54
CA ILE A 478 19.63 1.24 25.17
C ILE A 478 18.13 1.24 25.48
N GLY A 479 17.59 2.37 25.92
CA GLY A 479 16.22 2.54 26.37
C GLY A 479 15.23 2.89 25.26
N TRP A 480 15.70 3.24 24.06
CA TRP A 480 14.87 3.71 22.97
C TRP A 480 15.22 3.07 21.63
N ASP A 481 14.19 2.64 20.92
CA ASP A 481 14.25 2.28 19.50
C ASP A 481 13.35 3.23 18.69
N THR A 482 13.58 3.29 17.37
CA THR A 482 12.68 3.98 16.44
C THR A 482 12.11 3.04 15.38
N VAL A 483 10.84 3.26 15.04
CA VAL A 483 10.11 2.66 13.93
C VAL A 483 9.23 3.75 13.26
N THR A 484 8.57 3.40 12.17
CA THR A 484 7.75 4.32 11.37
C THR A 484 6.41 3.69 11.02
N GLY A 485 5.45 4.53 10.66
CA GLY A 485 4.15 4.12 10.12
C GLY A 485 3.14 5.25 10.16
N ASP A 486 2.12 5.21 9.31
CA ASP A 486 1.05 6.21 9.23
C ASP A 486 0.04 6.05 10.39
N HIS A 487 0.31 6.73 11.52
CA HIS A 487 -0.52 6.62 12.72
C HIS A 487 -1.76 7.53 12.68
N ASP A 488 -1.79 8.56 11.84
CA ASP A 488 -2.91 9.50 11.73
C ASP A 488 -3.73 9.35 10.44
N GLY A 489 -3.32 8.46 9.54
CA GLY A 489 -4.02 8.08 8.32
C GLY A 489 -3.94 9.15 7.23
N ASP A 490 -2.93 10.03 7.25
CA ASP A 490 -2.77 11.12 6.29
C ASP A 490 -1.99 10.73 5.02
N GLY A 491 -1.48 9.50 4.96
CA GLY A 491 -0.69 8.97 3.85
C GLY A 491 0.79 9.30 3.94
N ARG A 492 1.29 9.72 5.11
CA ARG A 492 2.72 9.86 5.38
C ARG A 492 3.08 9.12 6.65
N ASP A 493 4.25 8.50 6.64
CA ASP A 493 4.73 7.81 7.82
C ASP A 493 5.19 8.78 8.91
N ASP A 494 4.73 8.51 10.12
CA ASP A 494 5.14 9.21 11.33
C ASP A 494 6.39 8.57 11.95
N LEU A 495 7.10 9.31 12.80
CA LEU A 495 8.21 8.75 13.57
C LEU A 495 7.70 8.25 14.93
N ALA A 496 7.73 6.94 15.13
CA ALA A 496 7.40 6.28 16.38
C ALA A 496 8.66 6.01 17.22
N LEU A 497 8.65 6.52 18.45
CA LEU A 497 9.71 6.33 19.44
C LEU A 497 9.25 5.29 20.47
N VAL A 498 9.98 4.19 20.58
CA VAL A 498 9.67 3.05 21.44
C VAL A 498 10.54 3.12 22.69
N GLN A 499 9.97 3.52 23.82
CA GLN A 499 10.67 3.49 25.10
C GLN A 499 10.56 2.08 25.70
N ARG A 500 11.68 1.37 25.80
CA ARG A 500 11.76 -0.03 26.25
C ARG A 500 11.54 -0.22 27.77
N ASP A 501 11.52 0.87 28.53
CA ASP A 501 11.14 0.89 29.95
C ASP A 501 10.58 2.26 30.39
N ASP A 502 9.26 2.34 30.49
CA ASP A 502 8.50 3.41 31.17
C ASP A 502 7.84 2.87 32.44
N GLY A 503 8.67 2.51 33.42
CA GLY A 503 8.19 2.04 34.72
C GLY A 503 7.71 0.59 34.70
N GLY A 504 8.42 -0.28 33.98
CA GLY A 504 8.21 -1.72 33.90
C GLY A 504 7.44 -2.20 32.66
N VAL A 505 7.05 -1.27 31.78
CA VAL A 505 6.35 -1.55 30.51
C VAL A 505 7.03 -0.79 29.38
N THR A 506 6.82 -1.22 28.15
CA THR A 506 7.24 -0.45 26.96
C THR A 506 6.18 0.62 26.66
N SER A 507 6.59 1.82 26.24
CA SER A 507 5.69 2.87 25.75
C SER A 507 6.04 3.31 24.33
N LEU A 508 5.04 3.86 23.64
CA LEU A 508 5.14 4.36 22.28
C LEU A 508 4.80 5.85 22.28
N HIS A 509 5.65 6.65 21.63
CA HIS A 509 5.46 8.09 21.46
C HIS A 509 5.63 8.44 19.98
N VAL A 510 4.59 8.94 19.34
CA VAL A 510 4.55 9.15 17.89
C VAL A 510 4.59 10.63 17.56
N LEU A 511 5.55 11.04 16.74
CA LEU A 511 5.71 12.39 16.23
C LEU A 511 5.14 12.49 14.80
N SER A 512 4.16 13.36 14.60
CA SER A 512 3.44 13.42 13.33
C SER A 512 4.25 14.11 12.22
N ALA A 513 4.37 13.47 11.06
CA ALA A 513 4.97 14.05 9.86
C ALA A 513 4.17 15.27 9.37
N ALA A 514 2.84 15.25 9.47
CA ALA A 514 1.97 16.39 9.15
C ALA A 514 2.28 17.64 10.00
N SER A 515 2.80 17.44 11.22
CA SER A 515 3.26 18.53 12.10
C SER A 515 4.70 18.97 11.82
N GLY A 516 5.40 18.31 10.89
CA GLY A 516 6.85 18.43 10.72
C GLY A 516 7.62 17.88 11.93
N PHE A 517 7.12 16.82 12.55
CA PHE A 517 7.68 16.16 13.74
C PHE A 517 7.79 17.08 14.99
N SER A 518 6.95 18.12 15.04
CA SER A 518 6.97 19.12 16.12
C SER A 518 5.91 18.89 17.21
N ALA A 519 5.06 17.89 17.04
CA ALA A 519 4.04 17.52 18.01
C ALA A 519 3.85 15.99 18.07
N TYR A 520 3.54 15.49 19.26
CA TYR A 520 3.13 14.11 19.44
C TYR A 520 1.66 13.93 19.02
N SER A 521 1.39 12.97 18.14
CA SER A 521 0.04 12.53 17.77
C SER A 521 -0.48 11.43 18.70
N LEU A 522 0.42 10.62 19.25
CA LEU A 522 0.11 9.53 20.19
C LEU A 522 1.19 9.41 21.27
N GLU A 523 0.76 9.17 22.51
CA GLU A 523 1.62 8.73 23.60
C GLU A 523 0.85 7.67 24.40
N THR A 524 1.37 6.44 24.47
CA THR A 524 0.66 5.33 25.11
C THR A 524 1.61 4.30 25.70
N ARG A 525 1.15 3.61 26.74
CA ARG A 525 1.82 2.43 27.28
C ARG A 525 1.28 1.20 26.57
N THR A 526 2.18 0.30 26.18
CA THR A 526 1.79 -0.91 25.47
C THR A 526 1.53 -2.06 26.43
N ALA A 527 1.01 -3.17 25.90
CA ALA A 527 0.85 -4.42 26.63
C ALA A 527 2.18 -5.15 26.89
N LEU A 528 3.29 -4.70 26.29
CA LEU A 528 4.60 -5.28 26.52
C LEU A 528 5.12 -4.88 27.89
N THR A 529 5.69 -5.86 28.59
CA THR A 529 6.60 -5.57 29.70
C THR A 529 7.86 -4.89 29.17
N THR A 530 8.70 -4.38 30.06
CA THR A 530 10.01 -3.87 29.65
C THR A 530 10.77 -4.85 28.74
N THR A 531 11.34 -4.30 27.67
CA THR A 531 12.10 -5.04 26.64
C THR A 531 13.60 -4.74 26.70
N LEU A 532 14.12 -4.26 27.84
CA LEU A 532 15.56 -3.99 28.04
C LEU A 532 16.44 -5.26 28.10
N ASP A 533 15.84 -6.43 28.30
CA ASP A 533 16.58 -7.69 28.29
C ASP A 533 17.15 -7.95 26.88
N PRO A 534 18.45 -8.25 26.71
CA PRO A 534 19.06 -8.54 25.42
C PRO A 534 18.45 -9.72 24.66
N ALA A 535 17.65 -10.55 25.31
CA ALA A 535 16.85 -11.57 24.65
C ALA A 535 15.82 -10.97 23.67
N TRP A 536 15.40 -9.71 23.86
CA TRP A 536 14.51 -9.00 22.96
C TRP A 536 15.29 -8.34 21.82
N SER A 537 14.94 -8.73 20.60
CA SER A 537 15.53 -8.14 19.40
C SER A 537 14.86 -6.81 19.06
N ARG A 538 15.65 -5.90 18.48
CA ARG A 538 15.12 -4.75 17.75
C ARG A 538 14.52 -5.25 16.43
N VAL A 539 13.45 -4.59 15.98
CA VAL A 539 12.86 -4.81 14.66
C VAL A 539 12.93 -3.48 13.92
N GLY A 540 13.60 -3.46 12.78
CA GLY A 540 13.59 -2.31 11.89
C GLY A 540 12.36 -2.32 10.99
N SER A 541 11.71 -1.18 10.80
CA SER A 541 10.85 -0.95 9.64
C SER A 541 11.69 -0.43 8.50
#